data_AF-A0A1F2SJC8-F1
#
_entry.id   AF-A0A1F2SJC8-F1
#
_cell.length_a   1.000
_cell.length_b   1.000
_cell.length_c   1.000
_cell.angle_alpha   90.00
_cell.angle_beta   90.00
_cell.angle_gamma   90.00
#
_symmetry.space_group_name_H-M   'P 1'
#
loop_
_entity.id
_entity.type
_entity.pdbx_description
1 polymer ?
#
loop_
_entity_poly.entity_id
_entity_poly.type
_entity_poly.pdbx_seq_one_letter_code
_entity_poly.pdbx_strand_id
1 'polypeptide(L)'
;MDKLLYPNLPNLESRMNLVESHKVAGLARLRHEYQKFVDADWRNRIFLVRRAVFWCIRRVTVKILSVLVGLPLLEVGRLVRPFVAVGIGMLRYDRLGHLVANTEFWLRRRSLRKDHSREINLLLTGRPANRQVLTMIKRRVTVWESNLLLELYRELKNRRQNSPIWIDLGTTGWIDLGTTGANLREIWNCAGPQMSFTPDEHRQGERILRSLGIVPGEPFVCFCSRDRAYLETVHNYRTRDQWSYHDYRDCDINNYLPAAEFLATQGLWALRMGAVVEKPIKSSQPRVIDYATKFRSDFADVYLMAHCKFFIGSTAGNLCLSNAFNVPCALANIVPLGYISVSPKDLFIPKKYRHAESRRFLTFR
;
A
#
# COMPACT_ATOMS: atom_id res chain seq x y z
N MET A 1 -23.93 28.73 -7.92
CA MET A 1 -24.26 27.38 -8.41
C MET A 1 -22.94 26.59 -8.49
N ASP A 2 -22.23 26.47 -7.35
CA ASP A 2 -20.88 25.88 -7.25
C ASP A 2 -20.49 25.66 -5.77
N LYS A 3 -21.28 24.85 -5.06
CA LYS A 3 -20.99 24.35 -3.71
C LYS A 3 -21.70 23.02 -3.56
N LEU A 4 -21.05 21.90 -3.91
CA LEU A 4 -21.45 20.52 -3.54
C LEU A 4 -20.38 19.49 -3.97
N LEU A 5 -19.11 19.83 -3.79
CA LEU A 5 -18.03 18.83 -3.78
C LEU A 5 -17.63 18.64 -2.32
N TYR A 6 -17.52 17.38 -1.88
CA TYR A 6 -17.23 16.89 -0.51
C TYR A 6 -18.41 16.76 0.48
N PRO A 7 -19.10 15.60 0.56
CA PRO A 7 -19.67 15.18 1.83
C PRO A 7 -18.53 14.57 2.68
N ASN A 8 -18.24 15.24 3.81
CA ASN A 8 -17.16 14.96 4.77
C ASN A 8 -15.77 15.48 4.39
N LEU A 9 -15.69 16.77 4.04
CA LEU A 9 -14.62 17.56 4.64
C LEU A 9 -14.89 17.64 6.15
N PRO A 10 -13.89 17.47 7.04
CA PRO A 10 -14.08 17.81 8.43
C PRO A 10 -14.60 19.26 8.48
N ASN A 11 -15.68 19.53 9.23
CA ASN A 11 -16.14 20.90 9.50
C ASN A 11 -14.92 21.76 9.96
N LEU A 12 -15.02 23.09 9.89
CA LEU A 12 -13.90 23.98 10.27
C LEU A 12 -13.30 23.62 11.64
N GLU A 13 -14.15 23.24 12.59
CA GLU A 13 -13.79 22.71 13.91
C GLU A 13 -12.95 21.42 13.87
N SER A 14 -13.25 20.47 12.99
CA SER A 14 -12.51 19.21 12.88
C SER A 14 -11.23 19.35 12.06
N ARG A 15 -11.15 20.33 11.15
CA ARG A 15 -9.86 20.79 10.58
C ARG A 15 -9.02 21.51 11.62
N MET A 16 -9.62 22.34 12.48
CA MET A 16 -8.97 22.97 13.62
C MET A 16 -8.49 21.93 14.64
N ASN A 17 -9.32 20.93 14.98
CA ASN A 17 -8.96 19.80 15.84
C ASN A 17 -7.89 18.90 15.22
N LEU A 18 -7.83 18.77 13.89
CA LEU A 18 -6.74 18.08 13.19
C LEU A 18 -5.42 18.88 13.26
N VAL A 19 -5.49 20.19 13.08
CA VAL A 19 -4.33 21.08 13.23
C VAL A 19 -3.86 21.14 14.69
N GLU A 20 -4.78 21.21 15.64
CA GLU A 20 -4.51 21.16 17.08
C GLU A 20 -3.98 19.79 17.49
N SER A 21 -4.57 18.67 17.05
CA SER A 21 -4.02 17.33 17.31
C SER A 21 -2.64 17.15 16.69
N HIS A 22 -2.34 17.75 15.55
CA HIS A 22 -1.00 17.75 14.95
C HIS A 22 -0.01 18.61 15.74
N LYS A 23 -0.45 19.77 16.27
CA LYS A 23 0.34 20.61 17.17
C LYS A 23 0.59 19.91 18.51
N VAL A 24 -0.43 19.29 19.11
CA VAL A 24 -0.37 18.52 20.35
C VAL A 24 0.51 17.27 20.18
N ALA A 25 0.39 16.54 19.07
CA ALA A 25 1.27 15.41 18.75
C ALA A 25 2.72 15.87 18.49
N GLY A 26 2.91 17.05 17.90
CA GLY A 26 4.21 17.68 17.74
C GLY A 26 4.86 18.04 19.07
N LEU A 27 4.10 18.64 19.98
CA LEU A 27 4.52 18.99 21.34
C LEU A 27 4.78 17.74 22.19
N ALA A 28 3.94 16.72 22.11
CA ALA A 28 4.14 15.44 22.79
C ALA A 28 5.42 14.74 22.30
N ARG A 29 5.69 14.77 21.00
CA ARG A 29 6.94 14.23 20.42
C ARG A 29 8.16 15.03 20.87
N LEU A 30 8.07 16.36 20.91
CA LEU A 30 9.15 17.22 21.41
C LEU A 30 9.42 16.98 22.89
N ARG A 31 8.36 16.84 23.70
CA ARG A 31 8.46 16.50 25.13
C ARG A 31 9.10 15.12 25.34
N HIS A 32 8.75 14.12 24.53
CA HIS A 32 9.36 12.79 24.58
C HIS A 32 10.84 12.79 24.21
N GLU A 33 11.23 13.49 23.13
CA GLU A 33 12.64 13.60 22.74
C GLU A 33 13.44 14.45 23.73
N TYR A 34 12.84 15.47 24.36
CA TYR A 34 13.45 16.23 25.44
C TYR A 34 13.66 15.37 26.69
N GLN A 35 12.67 14.58 27.08
CA GLN A 35 12.78 13.66 28.22
C GLN A 35 13.88 12.62 27.99
N LYS A 36 13.96 12.02 26.79
CA LYS A 36 15.07 11.15 26.40
C LYS A 36 16.44 11.82 26.50
N PHE A 37 16.52 13.12 26.20
CA PHE A 37 17.77 13.87 26.30
C PHE A 37 18.15 14.14 27.76
N VAL A 38 17.19 14.51 28.60
CA VAL A 38 17.39 14.73 30.05
C VAL A 38 17.82 13.44 30.74
N ASP A 39 17.20 12.31 30.40
CA ASP A 39 17.46 11.01 31.06
C ASP A 39 18.70 10.28 30.49
N ALA A 40 19.28 10.77 29.39
CA ALA A 40 20.45 10.20 28.77
C ALA A 40 21.76 10.54 29.51
N ASP A 41 22.69 9.59 29.53
CA ASP A 41 24.09 9.85 29.93
C ASP A 41 24.79 10.85 28.99
N TRP A 42 25.98 11.32 29.39
CA TRP A 42 26.71 12.34 28.65
C TRP A 42 27.09 11.93 27.21
N ARG A 43 27.39 10.64 26.94
CA ARG A 43 27.73 10.14 25.60
C ARG A 43 26.49 10.15 24.71
N ASN A 44 25.36 9.71 25.26
CA ASN A 44 24.07 9.69 24.60
C ASN A 44 23.54 11.11 24.34
N ARG A 45 23.76 12.06 25.25
CA ARG A 45 23.46 13.49 25.01
C ARG A 45 24.25 14.07 23.85
N ILE A 46 25.57 13.82 23.80
CA ILE A 46 26.42 14.26 22.68
C ILE A 46 25.93 13.64 21.36
N PHE A 47 25.59 12.35 21.36
CA PHE A 47 25.01 11.68 20.20
C PHE A 47 23.70 12.33 19.74
N LEU A 48 22.78 12.61 20.66
CA LEU A 48 21.50 13.26 20.35
C LEU A 48 21.69 14.68 19.79
N VAL A 49 22.61 15.47 20.35
CA VAL A 49 22.95 16.82 19.83
C VAL A 49 23.56 16.73 18.44
N ARG A 50 24.55 15.85 18.22
CA ARG A 50 25.14 15.64 16.88
C ARG A 50 24.09 15.23 15.86
N ARG A 51 23.16 14.34 16.26
CA ARG A 51 22.03 13.92 15.42
C ARG A 51 21.10 15.10 15.09
N ALA A 52 20.80 15.96 16.05
CA ALA A 52 19.97 17.15 15.84
C ALA A 52 20.65 18.18 14.92
N VAL A 53 21.94 18.47 15.15
CA VAL A 53 22.74 19.36 14.30
C VAL A 53 22.81 18.83 12.87
N PHE A 54 23.13 17.55 12.69
CA PHE A 54 23.15 16.92 11.37
C PHE A 54 21.79 17.00 10.67
N TRP A 55 20.70 16.78 11.41
CA TRP A 55 19.35 16.92 10.88
C TRP A 55 19.02 18.36 10.45
N CYS A 56 19.43 19.36 11.24
CA CYS A 56 19.28 20.78 10.89
C CYS A 56 20.07 21.13 9.62
N ILE A 57 21.35 20.75 9.57
CA ILE A 57 22.21 20.96 8.40
C ILE A 57 21.56 20.33 7.17
N ARG A 58 21.17 19.05 7.26
CA ARG A 58 20.51 18.34 6.16
C ARG A 58 19.25 19.05 5.67
N ARG A 59 18.40 19.55 6.57
CA ARG A 59 17.20 20.31 6.18
C ARG A 59 17.53 21.62 5.48
N VAL A 60 18.53 22.35 5.95
CA VAL A 60 18.99 23.59 5.31
C VAL A 60 19.57 23.27 3.93
N THR A 61 20.42 22.24 3.82
CA THR A 61 20.98 21.76 2.56
C THR A 61 19.87 21.37 1.56
N VAL A 62 18.85 20.61 1.98
CA VAL A 62 17.71 20.25 1.13
C VAL A 62 16.98 21.49 0.63
N LYS A 63 16.76 22.50 1.47
CA LYS A 63 16.14 23.77 1.07
C LYS A 63 16.99 24.50 0.03
N ILE A 64 18.29 24.65 0.29
CA ILE A 64 19.24 25.30 -0.63
C ILE A 64 19.26 24.57 -1.97
N LEU A 65 19.44 23.26 -1.97
CA LEU A 65 19.44 22.43 -3.19
C LEU A 65 18.10 22.51 -3.92
N SER A 66 16.97 22.53 -3.21
CA SER A 66 15.65 22.66 -3.84
C SER A 66 15.52 23.98 -4.61
N VAL A 67 16.12 25.07 -4.12
CA VAL A 67 16.06 26.38 -4.79
C VAL A 67 17.10 26.48 -5.90
N LEU A 68 18.36 26.17 -5.61
CA LEU A 68 19.47 26.40 -6.55
C LEU A 68 19.52 25.38 -7.69
N VAL A 69 19.05 24.16 -7.45
CA VAL A 69 19.13 23.06 -8.43
C VAL A 69 17.75 22.57 -8.79
N GLY A 70 16.92 22.29 -7.79
CA GLY A 70 15.60 21.69 -7.99
C GLY A 70 14.67 22.57 -8.83
N LEU A 71 14.46 23.83 -8.46
CA LEU A 71 13.57 24.74 -9.21
C LEU A 71 14.02 24.95 -10.66
N PRO A 72 15.30 25.26 -10.96
CA PRO A 72 15.77 25.32 -12.34
C PRO A 72 15.49 24.04 -13.14
N LEU A 73 15.74 22.86 -12.57
CA LEU A 73 15.46 21.58 -13.23
C LEU A 73 13.97 21.36 -13.49
N LEU A 74 13.08 21.79 -12.58
CA LEU A 74 11.63 21.71 -12.81
C LEU A 74 11.20 22.62 -13.97
N GLU A 75 11.75 23.83 -14.06
CA GLU A 75 11.42 24.75 -15.16
C GLU A 75 11.98 24.24 -16.49
N VAL A 76 13.20 23.70 -16.51
CA VAL A 76 13.74 23.01 -17.70
C VAL A 76 12.82 21.86 -18.11
N GLY A 77 12.39 21.00 -17.18
CA GLY A 77 11.46 19.92 -17.46
C GLY A 77 10.10 20.40 -17.99
N ARG A 78 9.62 21.56 -17.52
CA ARG A 78 8.40 22.21 -18.03
C ARG A 78 8.59 22.72 -19.46
N LEU A 79 9.73 23.34 -19.76
CA LEU A 79 10.06 23.88 -21.09
C LEU A 79 10.28 22.77 -22.13
N VAL A 80 10.85 21.63 -21.73
CA VAL A 80 11.07 20.47 -22.60
C VAL A 80 9.78 19.67 -22.86
N ARG A 81 8.76 19.85 -22.01
CA ARG A 81 7.49 19.11 -22.05
C ARG A 81 6.81 19.02 -23.43
N PRO A 82 6.77 20.08 -24.27
CA PRO A 82 6.16 20.00 -25.61
C PRO A 82 6.83 18.96 -26.52
N PHE A 83 8.09 18.64 -26.27
CA PHE A 83 8.87 17.68 -27.06
C PHE A 83 8.90 16.28 -26.42
N VAL A 84 9.05 16.23 -25.09
CA VAL A 84 9.11 15.01 -24.29
C VAL A 84 8.38 15.23 -22.98
N ALA A 85 7.36 14.43 -22.68
CA ALA A 85 6.64 14.50 -21.42
C ALA A 85 7.53 14.00 -20.27
N VAL A 86 8.03 14.93 -19.46
CA VAL A 86 8.81 14.64 -18.25
C VAL A 86 7.87 14.52 -17.04
N GLY A 87 8.01 13.41 -16.32
CA GLY A 87 7.24 13.09 -15.12
C GLY A 87 8.14 12.71 -13.94
N ILE A 88 7.90 13.30 -12.77
CA ILE A 88 8.57 12.94 -11.52
C ILE A 88 7.50 12.58 -10.48
N GLY A 89 7.61 11.39 -9.88
CA GLY A 89 6.66 10.89 -8.90
C GLY A 89 7.33 10.32 -7.66
N MET A 90 6.54 10.10 -6.61
CA MET A 90 6.97 9.37 -5.42
C MET A 90 6.08 8.15 -5.24
N LEU A 91 6.68 6.96 -5.22
CA LEU A 91 5.97 5.72 -4.91
C LEU A 91 5.36 5.78 -3.51
N ARG A 92 4.20 5.15 -3.33
CA ARG A 92 3.60 4.92 -2.01
C ARG A 92 4.23 3.68 -1.36
N TYR A 93 5.53 3.77 -1.09
CA TYR A 93 6.39 2.61 -0.85
C TYR A 93 6.28 1.99 0.54
N ASP A 94 5.68 2.68 1.51
CA ASP A 94 5.69 2.31 2.93
C ASP A 94 4.67 1.22 3.30
N ARG A 95 3.68 1.00 2.45
CA ARG A 95 2.62 0.00 2.67
C ARG A 95 2.38 -0.81 1.42
N LEU A 96 2.37 -2.14 1.55
CA LEU A 96 2.22 -3.07 0.43
C LEU A 96 1.03 -2.73 -0.46
N GLY A 97 -0.15 -2.52 0.15
CA GLY A 97 -1.37 -2.22 -0.61
C GLY A 97 -1.25 -0.97 -1.47
N HIS A 98 -0.65 0.11 -0.95
CA HIS A 98 -0.46 1.33 -1.72
C HIS A 98 0.69 1.23 -2.73
N LEU A 99 1.78 0.54 -2.38
CA LEU A 99 2.88 0.32 -3.31
C LEU A 99 2.40 -0.43 -4.55
N VAL A 100 1.53 -1.43 -4.37
CA VAL A 100 0.96 -2.24 -5.44
C VAL A 100 -0.16 -1.49 -6.15
N ALA A 101 -1.26 -1.17 -5.47
CA ALA A 101 -2.46 -0.67 -6.14
C ALA A 101 -2.25 0.66 -6.86
N ASN A 102 -1.59 1.63 -6.22
CA ASN A 102 -1.38 2.95 -6.82
C ASN A 102 -0.47 2.87 -8.06
N THR A 103 0.61 2.09 -7.95
CA THR A 103 1.57 1.97 -9.05
C THR A 103 0.99 1.17 -10.21
N GLU A 104 0.34 0.04 -9.92
CA GLU A 104 -0.31 -0.79 -10.94
C GLU A 104 -1.41 -0.02 -11.66
N PHE A 105 -2.27 0.70 -10.92
CA PHE A 105 -3.29 1.55 -11.52
C PHE A 105 -2.69 2.61 -12.46
N TRP A 106 -1.62 3.29 -12.03
CA TRP A 106 -0.92 4.26 -12.86
C TRP A 106 -0.32 3.62 -14.12
N LEU A 107 0.31 2.45 -13.98
CA LEU A 107 0.87 1.69 -15.11
C LEU A 107 -0.22 1.27 -16.10
N ARG A 108 -1.37 0.78 -15.60
CA ARG A 108 -2.52 0.38 -16.44
C ARG A 108 -3.11 1.56 -17.19
N ARG A 109 -3.30 2.68 -16.50
CA ARG A 109 -3.77 3.92 -17.14
C ARG A 109 -2.78 4.38 -18.22
N ARG A 110 -1.48 4.21 -17.99
CA ARG A 110 -0.43 4.56 -18.95
C ARG A 110 -0.43 3.62 -20.16
N SER A 111 -0.61 2.31 -19.98
CA SER A 111 -0.62 1.34 -21.09
C SER A 111 -1.83 1.49 -22.02
N LEU A 112 -2.94 2.03 -21.54
CA LEU A 112 -4.11 2.35 -22.37
C LEU A 112 -3.95 3.62 -23.23
N ARG A 113 -2.86 4.38 -23.10
CA ARG A 113 -2.61 5.56 -23.94
C ARG A 113 -2.03 5.13 -25.28
N LYS A 114 -2.52 5.74 -26.36
CA LYS A 114 -2.13 5.45 -27.76
C LYS A 114 -0.63 5.64 -28.03
N ASP A 115 0.01 6.63 -27.40
CA ASP A 115 1.44 6.90 -27.54
C ASP A 115 2.05 7.31 -26.19
N HIS A 116 3.18 6.69 -25.87
CA HIS A 116 4.01 6.98 -24.70
C HIS A 116 5.51 6.91 -25.04
N SER A 117 5.87 6.97 -26.33
CA SER A 117 7.25 6.90 -26.85
C SER A 117 8.12 8.10 -26.47
N ARG A 118 7.47 9.25 -26.18
CA ARG A 118 8.13 10.50 -25.77
C ARG A 118 7.85 10.82 -24.30
N GLU A 119 7.92 9.82 -23.42
CA GLU A 119 7.77 10.00 -21.97
C GLU A 119 9.05 9.64 -21.23
N ILE A 120 9.53 10.54 -20.36
CA ILE A 120 10.61 10.25 -19.40
C ILE A 120 10.03 10.38 -18.00
N ASN A 121 9.76 9.23 -17.39
CA ASN A 121 9.17 9.16 -16.05
C ASN A 121 10.21 8.65 -15.04
N LEU A 122 10.43 9.42 -13.98
CA LEU A 122 11.28 9.05 -12.84
C LEU A 122 10.41 8.93 -11.59
N LEU A 123 10.41 7.75 -10.98
CA LEU A 123 9.76 7.53 -9.69
C LEU A 123 10.80 7.45 -8.58
N LEU A 124 10.50 8.07 -7.45
CA LEU A 124 11.34 8.05 -6.26
C LEU A 124 10.74 7.14 -5.21
N THR A 125 11.60 6.40 -4.52
CA THR A 125 11.17 5.51 -3.44
C THR A 125 12.16 5.49 -2.29
N GLY A 126 11.66 5.13 -1.11
CA GLY A 126 12.46 4.83 0.07
C GLY A 126 12.62 3.32 0.20
N ARG A 127 12.70 2.84 1.43
CA ARG A 127 12.66 1.40 1.72
C ARG A 127 11.27 0.86 1.36
N PRO A 128 11.12 -0.01 0.34
CA PRO A 128 9.81 -0.51 -0.08
C PRO A 128 9.26 -1.53 0.92
N ALA A 129 7.93 -1.61 1.00
CA ALA A 129 7.22 -2.61 1.79
C ALA A 129 7.40 -4.03 1.24
N ASN A 130 7.74 -4.17 -0.04
CA ASN A 130 8.09 -5.45 -0.67
C ASN A 130 9.10 -5.21 -1.82
N ARG A 131 10.24 -5.89 -1.75
CA ARG A 131 11.36 -5.79 -2.71
C ARG A 131 11.05 -6.40 -4.06
N GLN A 132 10.28 -7.48 -4.12
CA GLN A 132 9.89 -8.10 -5.38
C GLN A 132 8.98 -7.17 -6.20
N VAL A 133 8.00 -6.53 -5.55
CA VAL A 133 7.14 -5.54 -6.19
C VAL A 133 7.96 -4.38 -6.76
N LEU A 134 8.93 -3.84 -6.00
CA LEU A 134 9.81 -2.78 -6.51
C LEU A 134 10.63 -3.24 -7.73
N THR A 135 11.10 -4.48 -7.73
CA THR A 135 11.86 -5.06 -8.85
C THR A 135 11.00 -5.11 -10.11
N MET A 136 9.74 -5.55 -9.99
CA MET A 136 8.80 -5.56 -11.10
C MET A 136 8.48 -4.14 -11.61
N ILE A 137 8.30 -3.17 -10.71
CA ILE A 137 8.06 -1.76 -11.08
C ILE A 137 9.26 -1.20 -11.86
N LYS A 138 10.50 -1.47 -11.41
CA LYS A 138 11.74 -1.01 -12.06
C LYS A 138 11.89 -1.49 -13.51
N ARG A 139 11.25 -2.60 -13.88
CA ARG A 139 11.21 -3.08 -15.28
C ARG A 139 10.27 -2.26 -16.18
N ARG A 140 9.34 -1.50 -15.60
CA ARG A 140 8.31 -0.74 -16.34
C ARG A 140 8.58 0.76 -16.37
N VAL A 141 9.34 1.28 -15.41
CA VAL A 141 9.65 2.69 -15.26
C VAL A 141 10.95 2.88 -14.47
N THR A 142 11.68 3.95 -14.74
CA THR A 142 12.89 4.30 -13.98
C THR A 142 12.53 4.63 -12.54
N VAL A 143 13.13 3.91 -11.58
CA VAL A 143 12.94 4.17 -10.15
C VAL A 143 14.28 4.37 -9.45
N TRP A 144 14.39 5.46 -8.68
CA TRP A 144 15.55 5.75 -7.84
C TRP A 144 15.22 5.60 -6.36
N GLU A 145 16.08 4.86 -5.66
CA GLU A 145 16.03 4.66 -4.21
C GLU A 145 16.91 5.70 -3.51
N SER A 146 16.32 6.76 -2.98
CA SER A 146 17.10 7.79 -2.28
C SER A 146 16.25 8.62 -1.32
N ASN A 147 16.60 8.56 -0.03
CA ASN A 147 15.97 9.40 1.00
C ASN A 147 16.21 10.90 0.76
N LEU A 148 17.38 11.27 0.23
CA LEU A 148 17.69 12.66 -0.09
C LEU A 148 16.79 13.18 -1.23
N LEU A 149 16.65 12.41 -2.31
CA LEU A 149 15.78 12.79 -3.41
C LEU A 149 14.30 12.84 -3.00
N LEU A 150 13.86 11.95 -2.10
CA LEU A 150 12.52 12.03 -1.53
C LEU A 150 12.29 13.30 -0.71
N GLU A 151 13.26 13.73 0.08
CA GLU A 151 13.20 14.98 0.83
C GLU A 151 13.16 16.18 -0.11
N LEU A 152 14.02 16.20 -1.14
CA LEU A 152 14.01 17.21 -2.20
C LEU A 152 12.68 17.25 -2.95
N TYR A 153 12.14 16.10 -3.34
CA TYR A 153 10.85 16.00 -4.01
C TYR A 153 9.72 16.59 -3.17
N ARG A 154 9.66 16.27 -1.86
CA ARG A 154 8.63 16.82 -0.96
C ARG A 154 8.77 18.33 -0.82
N GLU A 155 9.99 18.83 -0.66
CA GLU A 155 10.25 20.26 -0.58
C GLU A 155 9.85 20.99 -1.87
N LEU A 156 10.22 20.46 -3.02
CA LEU A 156 9.86 21.00 -4.34
C LEU A 156 8.36 20.97 -4.59
N LYS A 157 7.70 19.84 -4.29
CA LYS A 157 6.25 19.71 -4.43
C LYS A 157 5.51 20.70 -3.52
N ASN A 158 5.98 20.93 -2.30
CA ASN A 158 5.40 21.94 -1.40
C ASN A 158 5.49 23.35 -1.98
N ARG A 159 6.59 23.69 -2.66
CA ARG A 159 6.83 25.01 -3.29
C ARG A 159 6.08 25.21 -4.60
N ARG A 160 5.81 24.12 -5.34
CA ARG A 160 5.24 24.13 -6.70
C ARG A 160 4.19 23.04 -6.87
N GLN A 161 3.12 23.07 -6.08
CA GLN A 161 2.12 21.98 -6.05
C GLN A 161 1.47 21.71 -7.42
N ASN A 162 1.25 22.76 -8.22
CA ASN A 162 0.52 22.69 -9.49
C ASN A 162 1.42 22.50 -10.73
N SER A 163 2.65 22.00 -10.55
CA SER A 163 3.52 21.74 -11.71
C SER A 163 3.03 20.55 -12.52
N PRO A 164 2.96 20.64 -13.87
CA PRO A 164 2.45 19.55 -14.70
C PRO A 164 3.40 18.34 -14.76
N ILE A 165 4.64 18.49 -14.30
CA ILE A 165 5.66 17.43 -14.25
C ILE A 165 5.44 16.44 -13.10
N TRP A 166 4.54 16.74 -12.15
CA TRP A 166 4.28 15.81 -11.06
C TRP A 166 3.43 14.62 -11.53
N ILE A 167 3.93 13.43 -11.28
CA ILE A 167 3.15 12.21 -11.43
C ILE A 167 2.30 12.02 -10.18
N ASP A 168 0.98 11.92 -10.38
CA ASP A 168 0.07 11.56 -9.32
C ASP A 168 -0.03 10.04 -9.15
N LEU A 169 0.52 9.57 -8.03
CA LEU A 169 0.41 8.19 -7.52
C LEU A 169 -0.47 8.16 -6.25
N GLY A 170 -1.34 9.16 -6.04
CA GLY A 170 -2.27 9.23 -4.92
C GLY A 170 -3.47 8.31 -5.10
N THR A 171 -3.86 8.03 -6.34
CA THR A 171 -5.01 7.19 -6.68
C THR A 171 -4.62 5.71 -6.69
N THR A 172 -5.33 4.91 -5.91
CA THR A 172 -5.18 3.45 -5.89
C THR A 172 -5.99 2.77 -7.01
N GLY A 173 -6.92 3.50 -7.65
CA GLY A 173 -7.90 2.98 -8.59
C GLY A 173 -9.04 2.19 -7.93
N TRP A 174 -9.06 2.12 -6.61
CA TRP A 174 -10.19 1.59 -5.86
C TRP A 174 -11.32 2.60 -5.90
N ILE A 175 -12.55 2.10 -5.90
CA ILE A 175 -13.74 2.92 -5.97
C ILE A 175 -13.82 3.76 -4.69
N ASP A 176 -13.60 5.06 -4.83
CA ASP A 176 -14.33 6.01 -4.01
C ASP A 176 -15.66 6.24 -4.73
N LEU A 177 -16.74 5.65 -4.18
CA LEU A 177 -18.09 5.77 -4.73
C LEU A 177 -18.53 7.25 -4.83
N GLY A 178 -17.84 8.16 -4.13
CA GLY A 178 -18.15 9.58 -4.11
C GLY A 178 -17.62 10.41 -5.29
N THR A 179 -16.69 9.92 -6.13
CA THR A 179 -16.01 10.84 -7.08
C THR A 179 -15.75 10.36 -8.50
N THR A 180 -15.56 9.07 -8.83
CA THR A 180 -15.09 8.68 -10.19
C THR A 180 -15.39 7.24 -10.64
N GLY A 181 -16.32 6.53 -9.98
CA GLY A 181 -16.39 5.06 -9.95
C GLY A 181 -16.46 4.23 -11.26
N ALA A 182 -16.94 4.79 -12.39
CA ALA A 182 -17.06 4.02 -13.64
C ALA A 182 -15.71 3.88 -14.39
N ASN A 183 -15.03 4.99 -14.67
CA ASN A 183 -13.79 5.00 -15.47
C ASN A 183 -12.61 4.28 -14.76
N LEU A 184 -12.62 4.23 -13.43
CA LEU A 184 -11.54 3.56 -12.67
C LEU A 184 -11.59 2.03 -12.81
N ARG A 185 -12.80 1.46 -12.81
CA ARG A 185 -13.00 0.02 -13.02
C ARG A 185 -12.59 -0.40 -14.43
N GLU A 186 -12.91 0.41 -15.43
CA GLU A 186 -12.53 0.14 -16.82
C GLU A 186 -11.01 0.05 -16.98
N ILE A 187 -10.24 0.97 -16.37
CA ILE A 187 -8.77 0.92 -16.43
C ILE A 187 -8.24 -0.42 -15.89
N TRP A 188 -8.78 -0.89 -14.77
CA TRP A 188 -8.40 -2.19 -14.21
C TRP A 188 -8.82 -3.34 -15.13
N ASN A 189 -10.01 -3.31 -15.71
CA ASN A 189 -10.52 -4.44 -16.48
C ASN A 189 -10.01 -4.49 -17.93
N CYS A 190 -9.59 -3.37 -18.53
CA CYS A 190 -9.18 -3.31 -19.94
C CYS A 190 -7.67 -3.47 -20.16
N ALA A 191 -6.81 -2.93 -19.29
CA ALA A 191 -5.37 -2.85 -19.55
C ALA A 191 -4.60 -4.17 -19.34
N GLY A 192 -5.15 -5.08 -18.54
CA GLY A 192 -4.44 -6.25 -18.01
C GLY A 192 -3.30 -5.91 -17.03
N PRO A 193 -2.71 -6.92 -16.36
CA PRO A 193 -1.57 -6.74 -15.46
C PRO A 193 -0.37 -6.10 -16.16
N GLN A 194 0.25 -5.11 -15.52
CA GLN A 194 1.43 -4.41 -16.05
C GLN A 194 2.73 -4.88 -15.41
N MET A 195 2.67 -5.39 -14.18
CA MET A 195 3.76 -6.15 -13.58
C MET A 195 3.75 -7.59 -14.11
N SER A 196 4.93 -8.14 -14.35
CA SER A 196 5.10 -9.50 -14.88
C SER A 196 6.30 -10.21 -14.25
N PHE A 197 6.22 -11.54 -14.25
CA PHE A 197 7.31 -12.41 -13.86
C PHE A 197 8.19 -12.75 -15.06
N THR A 198 9.47 -12.94 -14.80
CA THR A 198 10.45 -13.48 -15.75
C THR A 198 10.42 -15.01 -15.73
N PRO A 199 10.98 -15.68 -16.76
CA PRO A 199 11.11 -17.14 -16.75
C PRO A 199 11.86 -17.68 -15.52
N ASP A 200 12.87 -16.96 -15.04
CA ASP A 200 13.67 -17.34 -13.88
C ASP A 200 12.84 -17.25 -12.59
N GLU A 201 12.00 -16.23 -12.49
CA GLU A 201 11.06 -16.06 -11.38
C GLU A 201 9.96 -17.13 -11.40
N HIS A 202 9.49 -17.56 -12.58
CA HIS A 202 8.62 -18.75 -12.66
C HIS A 202 9.31 -20.00 -12.09
N ARG A 203 10.55 -20.27 -12.49
CA ARG A 203 11.33 -21.40 -11.94
C ARG A 203 11.56 -21.25 -10.42
N GLN A 204 11.80 -20.04 -9.93
CA GLN A 204 11.91 -19.78 -8.49
C GLN A 204 10.59 -20.04 -7.77
N GLY A 205 9.47 -19.61 -8.35
CA GLY A 205 8.13 -19.85 -7.81
C GLY A 205 7.75 -21.32 -7.77
N GLU A 206 8.10 -22.10 -8.78
CA GLU A 206 7.94 -23.55 -8.76
C GLU A 206 8.74 -24.23 -7.65
N ARG A 207 9.97 -23.76 -7.37
CA ARG A 207 10.75 -24.25 -6.22
C ARG A 207 10.06 -23.94 -4.90
N ILE A 208 9.44 -22.76 -4.77
CA ILE A 208 8.66 -22.41 -3.58
C ILE A 208 7.46 -23.34 -3.43
N LEU A 209 6.70 -23.59 -4.51
CA LEU A 209 5.58 -24.53 -4.47
C LEU A 209 6.04 -25.92 -4.01
N ARG A 210 7.13 -26.44 -4.58
CA ARG A 210 7.72 -27.73 -4.17
C ARG A 210 8.15 -27.73 -2.69
N SER A 211 8.73 -26.63 -2.19
CA SER A 211 9.11 -26.51 -0.78
C SER A 211 7.92 -26.49 0.18
N LEU A 212 6.73 -26.12 -0.32
CA LEU A 212 5.46 -26.19 0.41
C LEU A 212 4.77 -27.56 0.23
N GLY A 213 5.37 -28.51 -0.51
CA GLY A 213 4.79 -29.80 -0.83
C GLY A 213 3.75 -29.77 -1.97
N ILE A 214 3.67 -28.66 -2.70
CA ILE A 214 2.73 -28.47 -3.82
C ILE A 214 3.43 -28.80 -5.13
N VAL A 215 2.85 -29.69 -5.94
CA VAL A 215 3.37 -29.97 -7.26
C VAL A 215 3.06 -28.79 -8.18
N PRO A 216 4.04 -28.24 -8.93
CA PRO A 216 3.78 -27.17 -9.89
C PRO A 216 2.64 -27.53 -10.85
N GLY A 217 1.68 -26.62 -11.01
CA GLY A 217 0.46 -26.85 -11.80
C GLY A 217 -0.76 -27.27 -10.96
N GLU A 218 -0.57 -27.75 -9.72
CA GLU A 218 -1.71 -27.99 -8.83
C GLU A 218 -2.40 -26.68 -8.40
N PRO A 219 -3.73 -26.65 -8.38
CA PRO A 219 -4.47 -25.47 -7.99
C PRO A 219 -4.39 -25.23 -6.47
N PHE A 220 -4.14 -23.97 -6.11
CA PHE A 220 -4.14 -23.52 -4.72
C PHE A 220 -4.89 -22.21 -4.57
N VAL A 221 -5.39 -21.94 -3.37
CA VAL A 221 -6.00 -20.67 -2.97
C VAL A 221 -5.11 -20.00 -1.93
N CYS A 222 -5.06 -18.68 -1.98
CA CYS A 222 -4.44 -17.89 -0.92
C CYS A 222 -5.53 -17.32 -0.03
N PHE A 223 -5.32 -17.29 1.28
CA PHE A 223 -6.24 -16.62 2.19
C PHE A 223 -5.53 -15.78 3.24
N CYS A 224 -6.17 -14.70 3.69
CA CYS A 224 -5.61 -13.82 4.70
C CYS A 224 -6.71 -13.06 5.43
N SER A 225 -6.49 -12.83 6.72
CA SER A 225 -7.27 -11.89 7.51
C SER A 225 -6.42 -10.68 7.85
N ARG A 226 -7.04 -9.50 7.85
CA ARG A 226 -6.39 -8.32 8.43
C ARG A 226 -6.36 -8.43 9.95
N ASP A 227 -5.19 -8.22 10.54
CA ASP A 227 -5.00 -8.05 11.98
C ASP A 227 -4.15 -6.80 12.29
N ARG A 228 -4.01 -6.49 13.58
CA ARG A 228 -3.28 -5.33 14.10
C ARG A 228 -1.75 -5.48 14.04
N ALA A 229 -1.23 -6.71 13.98
CA ALA A 229 0.18 -7.00 14.21
C ALA A 229 1.10 -6.30 13.20
N TYR A 230 0.65 -6.20 11.94
CA TYR A 230 1.39 -5.49 10.90
C TYR A 230 1.57 -4.01 11.23
N LEU A 231 0.50 -3.30 11.63
CA LEU A 231 0.58 -1.87 11.91
C LEU A 231 1.41 -1.60 13.18
N GLU A 232 1.25 -2.43 14.20
CA GLU A 232 2.02 -2.33 15.44
C GLU A 232 3.53 -2.55 15.21
N THR A 233 3.89 -3.51 14.36
CA THR A 233 5.29 -3.88 14.11
C THR A 233 5.96 -2.99 13.07
N VAL A 234 5.32 -2.80 11.91
CA VAL A 234 5.93 -2.12 10.76
C VAL A 234 5.83 -0.59 10.87
N HIS A 235 4.83 -0.09 11.60
CA HIS A 235 4.64 1.35 11.84
C HIS A 235 4.81 1.74 13.31
N ASN A 236 5.74 1.09 14.02
CA ASN A 236 6.08 1.39 15.42
C ASN A 236 6.56 2.84 15.68
N TYR A 237 6.82 3.61 14.62
CA TYR A 237 7.11 5.05 14.70
C TYR A 237 5.87 5.93 14.82
N ARG A 238 4.66 5.34 14.78
CA ARG A 238 3.37 6.00 15.01
C ARG A 238 2.76 5.51 16.32
N THR A 239 2.04 6.37 17.03
CA THR A 239 1.30 5.97 18.24
C THR A 239 0.05 5.18 17.86
N ARG A 240 -0.46 4.34 18.78
CA ARG A 240 -1.70 3.57 18.57
C ARG A 240 -2.86 4.46 18.14
N ASP A 241 -2.99 5.63 18.76
CA ASP A 241 -4.06 6.60 18.47
C ASP A 241 -4.04 7.10 17.01
N GLN A 242 -2.88 7.04 16.34
CA GLN A 242 -2.75 7.48 14.94
C GLN A 242 -3.25 6.45 13.92
N TRP A 243 -3.61 5.23 14.36
CA TRP A 243 -4.08 4.19 13.43
C TRP A 243 -5.20 3.31 13.99
N SER A 244 -5.55 3.38 15.28
CA SER A 244 -6.63 2.61 15.91
C SER A 244 -8.01 2.82 15.27
N TYR A 245 -8.22 3.95 14.60
CA TYR A 245 -9.41 4.17 13.79
C TYR A 245 -9.59 3.15 12.67
N HIS A 246 -8.56 2.35 12.33
CA HIS A 246 -8.66 1.26 11.36
C HIS A 246 -9.00 -0.10 11.99
N ASP A 247 -9.04 -0.24 13.32
CA ASP A 247 -9.20 -1.51 14.04
C ASP A 247 -10.53 -2.20 13.72
N TYR A 248 -11.58 -1.43 13.39
CA TYR A 248 -12.89 -1.98 13.02
C TYR A 248 -12.85 -2.92 11.80
N ARG A 249 -11.78 -2.88 11.01
CA ARG A 249 -11.58 -3.73 9.83
C ARG A 249 -10.88 -5.05 10.16
N ASP A 250 -10.21 -5.15 11.30
CA ASP A 250 -9.48 -6.35 11.69
C ASP A 250 -10.45 -7.51 11.97
N CYS A 251 -10.04 -8.74 11.65
CA CYS A 251 -10.85 -9.94 11.80
C CYS A 251 -9.99 -11.09 12.34
N ASP A 252 -10.59 -12.02 13.08
CA ASP A 252 -9.89 -13.24 13.47
C ASP A 252 -9.62 -14.12 12.23
N ILE A 253 -8.36 -14.53 12.06
CA ILE A 253 -7.94 -15.47 11.01
C ILE A 253 -8.69 -16.80 11.09
N ASN A 254 -9.10 -17.22 12.29
CA ASN A 254 -9.85 -18.46 12.49
C ASN A 254 -11.22 -18.45 11.80
N ASN A 255 -11.79 -17.28 11.51
CA ASN A 255 -13.05 -17.16 10.75
C ASN A 255 -12.92 -17.67 9.30
N TYR A 256 -11.70 -17.78 8.78
CA TYR A 256 -11.42 -18.25 7.42
C TYR A 256 -11.07 -19.74 7.38
N LEU A 257 -10.76 -20.36 8.52
CA LEU A 257 -10.33 -21.77 8.56
C LEU A 257 -11.40 -22.74 8.06
N PRO A 258 -12.69 -22.63 8.42
CA PRO A 258 -13.71 -23.53 7.88
C PRO A 258 -13.77 -23.51 6.35
N ALA A 259 -13.61 -22.34 5.74
CA ALA A 259 -13.56 -22.22 4.27
C ALA A 259 -12.28 -22.83 3.69
N ALA A 260 -11.12 -22.58 4.31
CA ALA A 260 -9.84 -23.15 3.88
C ALA A 260 -9.83 -24.70 3.98
N GLU A 261 -10.36 -25.25 5.09
CA GLU A 261 -10.47 -26.68 5.31
C GLU A 261 -11.47 -27.34 4.35
N PHE A 262 -12.60 -26.69 4.10
CA PHE A 262 -13.53 -27.15 3.06
C PHE A 262 -12.86 -27.22 1.69
N LEU A 263 -12.14 -26.17 1.27
CA LEU A 263 -11.43 -26.18 -0.01
C LEU A 263 -10.35 -27.26 -0.06
N ALA A 264 -9.68 -27.53 1.07
CA ALA A 264 -8.74 -28.63 1.20
C ALA A 264 -9.39 -30.01 0.97
N THR A 265 -10.59 -30.26 1.49
CA THR A 265 -11.33 -31.50 1.19
C THR A 265 -11.75 -31.61 -0.27
N GLN A 266 -11.94 -30.47 -0.96
CA GLN A 266 -12.22 -30.41 -2.40
C GLN A 266 -10.97 -30.54 -3.28
N GLY A 267 -9.80 -30.84 -2.71
CA GLY A 267 -8.58 -31.06 -3.47
C GLY A 267 -7.71 -29.83 -3.71
N LEU A 268 -8.07 -28.67 -3.16
CA LEU A 268 -7.29 -27.44 -3.30
C LEU A 268 -6.29 -27.28 -2.16
N TRP A 269 -5.10 -26.80 -2.45
CA TRP A 269 -4.21 -26.30 -1.39
C TRP A 269 -4.70 -24.95 -0.88
N ALA A 270 -4.65 -24.71 0.41
CA ALA A 270 -5.03 -23.45 1.04
C ALA A 270 -3.84 -22.84 1.77
N LEU A 271 -3.32 -21.73 1.26
CA LEU A 271 -2.14 -21.06 1.77
C LEU A 271 -2.52 -19.82 2.57
N ARG A 272 -2.24 -19.82 3.87
CA ARG A 272 -2.42 -18.64 4.70
C ARG A 272 -1.28 -17.65 4.45
N MET A 273 -1.65 -16.45 4.01
CA MET A 273 -0.74 -15.36 3.65
C MET A 273 -0.65 -14.28 4.75
N GLY A 274 0.43 -13.50 4.73
CA GLY A 274 0.66 -12.36 5.64
C GLY A 274 2.15 -12.11 5.88
N ALA A 275 2.57 -10.85 5.94
CA ALA A 275 3.97 -10.49 6.18
C ALA A 275 4.33 -10.45 7.67
N VAL A 276 3.41 -9.94 8.49
CA VAL A 276 3.46 -9.93 9.96
C VAL A 276 2.07 -10.24 10.44
N VAL A 277 1.95 -11.19 11.35
CA VAL A 277 0.67 -11.78 11.73
C VAL A 277 0.60 -11.98 13.24
N GLU A 278 -0.59 -11.86 13.81
CA GLU A 278 -0.78 -11.90 15.27
C GLU A 278 -0.57 -13.30 15.85
N LYS A 279 -1.05 -14.34 15.16
CA LYS A 279 -0.98 -15.73 15.61
C LYS A 279 -0.80 -16.72 14.44
N PRO A 280 -0.19 -17.88 14.67
CA PRO A 280 -0.22 -18.99 13.72
C PRO A 280 -1.64 -19.56 13.62
N ILE A 281 -1.94 -20.19 12.49
CA ILE A 281 -3.16 -20.98 12.35
C ILE A 281 -2.94 -22.43 12.81
N LYS A 282 -4.02 -23.10 13.19
CA LYS A 282 -4.03 -24.51 13.54
C LYS A 282 -5.11 -25.20 12.71
N SER A 283 -4.70 -26.17 11.89
CA SER A 283 -5.60 -27.03 11.12
C SER A 283 -5.00 -28.43 11.08
N SER A 284 -5.85 -29.46 11.11
CA SER A 284 -5.46 -30.85 10.91
C SER A 284 -5.41 -31.25 9.44
N GLN A 285 -5.90 -30.38 8.53
CA GLN A 285 -5.90 -30.65 7.09
C GLN A 285 -4.49 -30.48 6.50
N PRO A 286 -3.88 -31.51 5.90
CA PRO A 286 -2.51 -31.43 5.35
C PRO A 286 -2.36 -30.40 4.23
N ARG A 287 -3.44 -30.11 3.49
CA ARG A 287 -3.46 -29.13 2.41
C ARG A 287 -3.67 -27.68 2.89
N VAL A 288 -3.80 -27.45 4.20
CA VAL A 288 -3.87 -26.11 4.79
C VAL A 288 -2.49 -25.75 5.34
N ILE A 289 -1.83 -24.76 4.74
CA ILE A 289 -0.44 -24.40 5.07
C ILE A 289 -0.39 -23.00 5.64
N ASP A 290 0.23 -22.86 6.82
CA ASP A 290 0.60 -21.56 7.38
C ASP A 290 1.90 -21.03 6.75
N TYR A 291 1.78 -20.49 5.52
CA TYR A 291 2.92 -19.92 4.80
C TYR A 291 3.52 -18.71 5.55
N ALA A 292 2.65 -17.84 6.09
CA ALA A 292 3.04 -16.58 6.70
C ALA A 292 3.99 -16.72 7.90
N THR A 293 3.86 -17.76 8.73
CA THR A 293 4.71 -17.93 9.93
C THR A 293 5.99 -18.71 9.69
N LYS A 294 6.08 -19.47 8.59
CA LYS A 294 7.15 -20.46 8.39
C LYS A 294 8.01 -20.25 7.14
N PHE A 295 7.44 -19.72 6.07
CA PHE A 295 8.07 -19.77 4.73
C PHE A 295 8.17 -18.39 4.06
N ARG A 296 7.77 -17.34 4.76
CA ARG A 296 7.50 -16.03 4.18
C ARG A 296 8.74 -15.39 3.55
N SER A 297 8.60 -14.92 2.31
CA SER A 297 9.58 -14.05 1.66
C SER A 297 8.88 -13.01 0.79
N ASP A 298 9.55 -11.88 0.52
CA ASP A 298 9.01 -10.83 -0.35
C ASP A 298 8.65 -11.37 -1.75
N PHE A 299 9.46 -12.27 -2.30
CA PHE A 299 9.20 -12.91 -3.58
C PHE A 299 7.97 -13.83 -3.53
N ALA A 300 7.94 -14.75 -2.56
CA ALA A 300 6.86 -15.73 -2.46
C ALA A 300 5.50 -15.08 -2.16
N ASP A 301 5.47 -13.96 -1.41
CA ASP A 301 4.26 -13.16 -1.18
C ASP A 301 3.62 -12.73 -2.51
N VAL A 302 4.44 -12.28 -3.46
CA VAL A 302 3.97 -11.81 -4.77
C VAL A 302 3.63 -12.99 -5.68
N TYR A 303 4.52 -13.99 -5.75
CA TYR A 303 4.35 -15.14 -6.62
C TYR A 303 3.07 -15.94 -6.30
N LEU A 304 2.86 -16.30 -5.03
CA LEU A 304 1.71 -17.10 -4.61
C LEU A 304 0.40 -16.33 -4.83
N MET A 305 0.36 -15.04 -4.47
CA MET A 305 -0.83 -14.21 -4.65
C MET A 305 -1.19 -13.97 -6.12
N ALA A 306 -0.20 -13.99 -7.02
CA ALA A 306 -0.38 -13.81 -8.46
C ALA A 306 -0.81 -15.08 -9.21
N HIS A 307 -0.53 -16.27 -8.65
CA HIS A 307 -0.78 -17.56 -9.31
C HIS A 307 -1.82 -18.43 -8.61
N CYS A 308 -2.39 -17.99 -7.49
CA CYS A 308 -3.50 -18.70 -6.85
C CYS A 308 -4.75 -18.67 -7.73
N LYS A 309 -5.59 -19.71 -7.62
CA LYS A 309 -6.85 -19.85 -8.36
C LYS A 309 -7.81 -18.70 -8.06
N PHE A 310 -7.88 -18.32 -6.78
CA PHE A 310 -8.54 -17.12 -6.29
C PHE A 310 -8.02 -16.81 -4.87
N PHE A 311 -8.20 -15.56 -4.43
CA PHE A 311 -7.82 -15.11 -3.10
C PHE A 311 -9.04 -14.97 -2.18
N ILE A 312 -8.89 -15.33 -0.90
CA ILE A 312 -9.93 -15.17 0.13
C ILE A 312 -9.44 -14.18 1.19
N GLY A 313 -10.22 -13.15 1.52
CA GLY A 313 -9.82 -12.27 2.61
C GLY A 313 -10.73 -11.08 2.87
N SER A 314 -10.26 -10.14 3.67
CA SER A 314 -10.96 -8.88 3.96
C SER A 314 -10.24 -7.67 3.34
N THR A 315 -10.60 -6.45 3.77
CA THR A 315 -9.95 -5.22 3.33
C THR A 315 -8.53 -5.10 3.89
N ALA A 316 -7.59 -5.84 3.33
CA ALA A 316 -6.18 -5.87 3.69
C ALA A 316 -5.28 -5.45 2.51
N GLY A 317 -4.05 -5.01 2.79
CA GLY A 317 -3.14 -4.52 1.74
C GLY A 317 -2.66 -5.60 0.76
N ASN A 318 -2.61 -6.86 1.19
CA ASN A 318 -2.22 -8.00 0.36
C ASN A 318 -3.24 -8.32 -0.75
N LEU A 319 -4.53 -8.04 -0.54
CA LEU A 319 -5.55 -8.13 -1.59
C LEU A 319 -5.13 -7.42 -2.88
N CYS A 320 -4.38 -6.31 -2.75
CA CYS A 320 -3.91 -5.54 -3.90
C CYS A 320 -2.96 -6.35 -4.80
N LEU A 321 -2.25 -7.35 -4.27
CA LEU A 321 -1.40 -8.23 -5.09
C LEU A 321 -2.25 -9.09 -6.03
N SER A 322 -3.26 -9.79 -5.51
CA SER A 322 -4.15 -10.60 -6.35
C SER A 322 -4.84 -9.74 -7.42
N ASN A 323 -5.33 -8.56 -7.05
CA ASN A 323 -5.91 -7.62 -8.00
C ASN A 323 -4.92 -7.16 -9.08
N ALA A 324 -3.66 -6.89 -8.71
CA ALA A 324 -2.62 -6.47 -9.65
C ALA A 324 -2.36 -7.51 -10.75
N PHE A 325 -2.62 -8.78 -10.48
CA PHE A 325 -2.46 -9.89 -11.43
C PHE A 325 -3.80 -10.43 -11.96
N ASN A 326 -4.91 -9.71 -11.76
CA ASN A 326 -6.26 -10.11 -12.19
C ASN A 326 -6.73 -11.47 -11.62
N VAL A 327 -6.22 -11.84 -10.45
CA VAL A 327 -6.67 -13.03 -9.72
C VAL A 327 -8.02 -12.73 -9.07
N PRO A 328 -9.06 -13.54 -9.30
CA PRO A 328 -10.37 -13.34 -8.68
C PRO A 328 -10.31 -13.37 -7.15
N CYS A 329 -11.15 -12.58 -6.50
CA CYS A 329 -11.18 -12.49 -5.04
C CYS A 329 -12.55 -12.84 -4.45
N ALA A 330 -12.59 -13.69 -3.43
CA ALA A 330 -13.75 -13.99 -2.60
C ALA A 330 -13.59 -13.30 -1.25
N LEU A 331 -14.26 -12.17 -1.08
CA LEU A 331 -14.01 -11.25 0.01
C LEU A 331 -15.04 -11.40 1.14
N ALA A 332 -14.57 -11.67 2.36
CA ALA A 332 -15.41 -11.72 3.54
C ALA A 332 -15.08 -10.59 4.50
N ASN A 333 -16.05 -10.21 5.33
CA ASN A 333 -15.87 -9.17 6.33
C ASN A 333 -15.44 -7.81 5.73
N ILE A 334 -15.97 -7.47 4.55
CA ILE A 334 -15.64 -6.22 3.87
C ILE A 334 -16.19 -5.03 4.63
N VAL A 335 -15.28 -4.14 5.01
CA VAL A 335 -15.56 -2.81 5.57
C VAL A 335 -14.39 -1.86 5.25
N PRO A 336 -14.65 -0.57 4.97
CA PRO A 336 -15.99 0.04 4.82
C PRO A 336 -16.66 -0.31 3.47
N LEU A 337 -17.99 -0.18 3.39
CA LEU A 337 -18.82 -0.54 2.22
C LEU A 337 -18.49 0.19 0.89
N GLY A 338 -17.60 1.19 0.92
CA GLY A 338 -17.10 1.85 -0.29
C GLY A 338 -15.87 1.18 -0.92
N TYR A 339 -15.13 0.36 -0.17
CA TYR A 339 -13.97 -0.37 -0.67
C TYR A 339 -14.40 -1.72 -1.23
N ILE A 340 -15.03 -1.69 -2.41
CA ILE A 340 -15.49 -2.89 -3.10
C ILE A 340 -14.56 -3.28 -4.24
N SER A 341 -14.78 -4.51 -4.72
CA SER A 341 -13.88 -5.20 -5.62
C SER A 341 -13.65 -4.47 -6.96
N VAL A 342 -12.49 -4.79 -7.53
CA VAL A 342 -11.97 -4.17 -8.74
C VAL A 342 -12.38 -4.96 -9.98
N SER A 343 -12.49 -6.28 -9.86
CA SER A 343 -12.78 -7.20 -10.96
C SER A 343 -14.24 -7.66 -10.91
N PRO A 344 -14.91 -7.82 -12.09
CA PRO A 344 -16.27 -8.34 -12.16
C PRO A 344 -16.37 -9.82 -11.74
N LYS A 345 -15.24 -10.51 -11.55
CA LYS A 345 -15.18 -11.91 -11.11
C LYS A 345 -15.14 -12.06 -9.58
N ASP A 346 -15.02 -10.95 -8.86
CA ASP A 346 -14.87 -11.01 -7.41
C ASP A 346 -16.25 -11.09 -6.74
N LEU A 347 -16.29 -11.80 -5.62
CA LEU A 347 -17.45 -11.89 -4.75
C LEU A 347 -17.14 -11.18 -3.45
N PHE A 348 -18.15 -10.58 -2.79
CA PHE A 348 -17.93 -10.03 -1.47
C PHE A 348 -19.15 -10.14 -0.56
N ILE A 349 -18.87 -10.28 0.74
CA ILE A 349 -19.83 -10.10 1.83
C ILE A 349 -19.28 -9.08 2.84
N PRO A 350 -20.08 -8.09 3.26
CA PRO A 350 -19.65 -7.11 4.24
C PRO A 350 -19.68 -7.65 5.67
N LYS A 351 -19.03 -6.96 6.61
CA LYS A 351 -19.33 -7.21 8.03
C LYS A 351 -20.78 -6.83 8.33
N LYS A 352 -21.36 -7.46 9.35
CA LYS A 352 -22.66 -7.03 9.88
C LYS A 352 -22.53 -5.64 10.49
N TYR A 353 -23.32 -4.70 9.99
CA TYR A 353 -23.43 -3.36 10.54
C TYR A 353 -24.52 -3.32 11.60
N ARG A 354 -24.27 -2.60 12.69
CA ARG A 354 -25.22 -2.42 13.79
C ARG A 354 -25.53 -0.93 13.94
N HIS A 355 -26.80 -0.58 13.98
CA HIS A 355 -27.23 0.79 14.25
C HIS A 355 -26.70 1.23 15.62
N ALA A 356 -26.13 2.44 15.72
CA ALA A 356 -25.42 2.88 16.91
C ALA A 356 -26.35 2.97 18.14
N GLU A 357 -27.55 3.53 17.96
CA GLU A 357 -28.52 3.74 19.03
C GLU A 357 -29.36 2.48 19.28
N SER A 358 -30.24 2.12 18.34
CA SER A 358 -31.15 0.98 18.46
C SER A 358 -30.48 -0.40 18.57
N ARG A 359 -29.16 -0.52 18.33
CA ARG A 359 -28.40 -1.78 18.34
C ARG A 359 -28.91 -2.88 17.40
N ARG A 360 -29.88 -2.58 16.52
CA ARG A 360 -30.38 -3.50 15.50
C ARG A 360 -29.34 -3.70 14.41
N PHE A 361 -29.22 -4.93 13.89
CA PHE A 361 -28.44 -5.17 12.68
C PHE A 361 -29.10 -4.50 11.48
N LEU A 362 -28.29 -3.81 10.68
CA LEU A 362 -28.72 -3.21 9.44
C LEU A 362 -28.87 -4.29 8.37
N THR A 363 -29.88 -4.13 7.51
CA THR A 363 -30.18 -5.00 6.37
C THR A 363 -29.98 -4.21 5.09
N PHE A 364 -29.42 -4.82 4.06
CA PHE A 364 -29.43 -4.26 2.71
C PHE A 364 -30.86 -4.36 2.16
N ARG A 365 -31.34 -3.30 1.52
CA ARG A 365 -32.60 -3.29 0.78
C ARG A 365 -32.29 -3.21 -0.70
#